data_AF-A0A365XYK1-F1
#
_entry.id   AF-A0A365XYK1-F1
#
_cell.length_a   1.000
_cell.length_b   1.000
_cell.length_c   1.000
_cell.angle_alpha   90.00
_cell.angle_beta   90.00
_cell.angle_gamma   90.00
#
_symmetry.space_group_name_H-M   'P 1'
#
loop_
_entity.id
_entity.type
_entity.pdbx_description
1 polymer ?
#
loop_
_entity_poly.entity_id
_entity_poly.type
_entity_poly.pdbx_seq_one_letter_code
_entity_poly.pdbx_strand_id
1 'polypeptide(L)'
;MSGISSNALKGTKYPENRLKYNGKELQNKEFGDGSGLEWYDYGARMYDVQLGRWHVPDPLAHEYYSFSPFNYVLNNPLNMVDLDGRKGTSTHTDSTGKVLAVYNDGDLGVYKHDDVRTGSDIDAKRERTNSTSGGGKKMGETEYWDEFVEPNTNEIKGKILFDESWAPIIVSYHQDALQYDLYTIAQMSKPRKDYDIKVKEHVAPYGPMTGRKLLGYYATARSAGNFLAGFNGRTGTLYGAHISYETYMKLAGALNVKQYNMRNASKILIFGTEFGPAPWYGEDEYSGRRIKQGWWGGVNVYRQNPDEILKVR
;
A
#
# COMPACT_ATOMS: atom_id res chain seq x y z
N MET A 1 -4.80 44.41 -9.42
CA MET A 1 -5.68 43.88 -10.49
C MET A 1 -7.08 43.79 -9.90
N SER A 2 -8.04 44.58 -10.38
CA SER A 2 -9.41 44.60 -9.87
C SER A 2 -10.11 43.29 -10.21
N GLY A 3 -10.66 42.60 -9.21
CA GLY A 3 -11.27 41.29 -9.34
C GLY A 3 -12.54 41.31 -10.19
N ILE A 4 -12.62 40.40 -11.15
CA ILE A 4 -13.85 40.16 -11.91
C ILE A 4 -14.80 39.40 -10.97
N SER A 5 -15.82 40.09 -10.47
CA SER A 5 -16.90 39.51 -9.68
C SER A 5 -17.73 38.53 -10.52
N SER A 6 -18.06 37.37 -9.95
CA SER A 6 -18.95 36.35 -10.53
C SER A 6 -20.34 36.88 -10.95
N ASN A 7 -20.72 38.07 -10.49
CA ASN A 7 -21.94 38.75 -10.88
C ASN A 7 -21.92 39.34 -12.30
N ALA A 8 -20.74 39.49 -12.93
CA ALA A 8 -20.62 40.04 -14.28
C ALA A 8 -20.97 39.03 -15.40
N LEU A 9 -21.30 37.78 -15.07
CA LEU A 9 -21.41 36.67 -16.03
C LEU A 9 -22.84 36.10 -16.19
N LYS A 10 -23.85 36.69 -15.54
CA LYS A 10 -25.26 36.26 -15.70
C LYS A 10 -25.70 36.37 -17.16
N GLY A 11 -25.95 35.23 -17.80
CA GLY A 11 -26.49 35.13 -19.17
C GLY A 11 -25.51 34.61 -20.23
N THR A 12 -24.26 34.33 -19.88
CA THR A 12 -23.27 33.71 -20.79
C THR A 12 -23.17 32.21 -20.51
N LYS A 13 -23.23 31.37 -21.54
CA LYS A 13 -23.10 29.89 -21.46
C LYS A 13 -21.67 29.48 -21.10
N TYR A 14 -21.23 29.77 -19.89
CA TYR A 14 -20.01 29.17 -19.35
C TYR A 14 -20.35 27.86 -18.64
N PRO A 15 -19.54 26.81 -18.81
CA PRO A 15 -19.66 25.60 -18.00
C PRO A 15 -19.53 25.97 -16.52
N GLU A 16 -20.44 25.44 -15.69
CA GLU A 16 -20.44 25.66 -14.24
C GLU A 16 -19.11 25.16 -13.65
N ASN A 17 -18.40 26.00 -12.89
CA ASN A 17 -17.22 25.55 -12.17
C ASN A 17 -17.63 24.70 -10.96
N ARG A 18 -17.37 23.40 -11.07
CA ARG A 18 -17.63 22.41 -10.02
C ARG A 18 -16.45 22.22 -9.07
N LEU A 19 -15.25 22.69 -9.43
CA LEU A 19 -14.08 22.64 -8.55
C LEU A 19 -14.15 23.78 -7.54
N LYS A 20 -14.52 23.46 -6.29
CA LYS A 20 -14.72 24.45 -5.23
C LYS A 20 -13.81 24.19 -4.05
N TYR A 21 -14.34 23.70 -2.93
CA TYR A 21 -13.58 23.44 -1.71
C TYR A 21 -12.42 22.46 -1.98
N ASN A 22 -11.21 22.84 -1.57
CA ASN A 22 -9.94 22.10 -1.80
C ASN A 22 -9.69 21.68 -3.26
N GLY A 23 -10.26 22.42 -4.22
CA GLY A 23 -10.16 22.07 -5.64
C GLY A 23 -10.85 20.77 -6.03
N LYS A 24 -11.75 20.25 -5.17
CA LYS A 24 -12.52 19.02 -5.43
C LYS A 24 -13.82 19.32 -6.14
N GLU A 25 -14.25 18.34 -6.95
CA GLU A 25 -15.49 18.45 -7.71
C GLU A 25 -16.68 18.32 -6.77
N LEU A 26 -17.52 19.36 -6.71
CA LEU A 26 -18.81 19.31 -6.07
C LEU A 26 -19.77 18.50 -6.94
N GLN A 27 -20.27 17.42 -6.35
CA GLN A 27 -21.36 16.61 -6.85
C GLN A 27 -22.66 17.32 -6.44
N ASN A 28 -23.33 17.93 -7.43
CA ASN A 28 -24.63 18.55 -7.28
C ASN A 28 -25.57 18.22 -8.46
N LYS A 29 -26.89 18.31 -8.19
CA LYS A 29 -27.97 18.16 -9.19
C LYS A 29 -28.07 16.75 -9.82
N GLU A 30 -27.70 15.70 -9.09
CA GLU A 30 -27.79 14.31 -9.55
C GLU A 30 -29.23 13.76 -9.56
N PHE A 31 -30.12 14.35 -8.77
CA PHE A 31 -31.51 13.90 -8.66
C PHE A 31 -32.38 14.54 -9.75
N GLY A 32 -33.45 13.84 -10.15
CA GLY A 32 -34.32 14.24 -11.26
C GLY A 32 -35.09 15.56 -11.03
N ASP A 33 -35.12 16.06 -9.80
CA ASP A 33 -35.69 17.35 -9.41
C ASP A 33 -34.66 18.50 -9.42
N GLY A 34 -33.41 18.21 -9.80
CA GLY A 34 -32.32 19.17 -9.82
C GLY A 34 -31.65 19.40 -8.46
N SER A 35 -32.00 18.64 -7.42
CA SER A 35 -31.25 18.58 -6.17
C SER A 35 -30.10 17.57 -6.24
N GLY A 36 -29.17 17.63 -5.30
CA GLY A 36 -28.01 16.75 -5.26
C GLY A 36 -27.54 16.43 -3.85
N LEU A 37 -26.51 15.60 -3.76
CA LEU A 37 -25.92 15.23 -2.47
C LEU A 37 -25.07 16.36 -1.87
N GLU A 38 -24.63 17.32 -2.69
CA GLU A 38 -23.77 18.44 -2.30
C GLU A 38 -22.46 17.97 -1.63
N TRP A 39 -21.95 16.83 -2.09
CA TRP A 39 -20.72 16.21 -1.59
C TRP A 39 -19.54 16.54 -2.51
N TYR A 40 -18.35 16.54 -1.92
CA TYR A 40 -17.13 16.72 -2.68
C TYR A 40 -16.50 15.38 -2.99
N ASP A 41 -16.19 15.15 -4.26
CA ASP A 41 -15.50 13.95 -4.70
C ASP A 41 -13.99 14.09 -4.47
N TYR A 42 -13.47 13.35 -3.49
CA TYR A 42 -12.03 13.24 -3.22
C TYR A 42 -11.42 12.01 -3.91
N GLY A 43 -12.17 11.27 -4.72
CA GLY A 43 -11.73 10.07 -5.44
C GLY A 43 -11.95 8.81 -4.62
N ALA A 44 -11.25 8.65 -3.49
CA ALA A 44 -11.44 7.46 -2.66
C ALA A 44 -12.70 7.51 -1.80
N ARG A 45 -13.20 8.72 -1.50
CA ARG A 45 -14.33 8.97 -0.60
C ARG A 45 -15.09 10.22 -1.01
N MET A 46 -16.38 10.25 -0.71
CA MET A 46 -17.22 11.45 -0.82
C MET A 46 -17.20 12.20 0.51
N TYR A 47 -16.77 13.46 0.47
CA TYR A 47 -16.70 14.33 1.63
C TYR A 47 -17.98 15.15 1.80
N ASP A 48 -18.54 15.11 3.00
CA ASP A 48 -19.65 15.95 3.39
C ASP A 48 -19.16 17.17 4.15
N VAL A 49 -19.25 18.34 3.50
CA VAL A 49 -18.88 19.63 4.11
C VAL A 49 -19.84 20.07 5.21
N GLN A 50 -21.10 19.65 5.19
CA GLN A 50 -22.10 20.04 6.19
C GLN A 50 -21.82 19.33 7.51
N LEU A 51 -21.41 18.06 7.43
CA LEU A 51 -21.07 17.25 8.60
C LEU A 51 -19.58 17.35 8.97
N GLY A 52 -18.71 17.73 8.04
CA GLY A 52 -17.26 17.70 8.23
C GLY A 52 -16.72 16.28 8.38
N ARG A 53 -17.30 15.33 7.64
CA ARG A 53 -17.07 13.88 7.79
C ARG A 53 -17.06 13.17 6.45
N TRP A 54 -16.46 11.99 6.43
CA TRP A 54 -16.64 11.02 5.35
C TRP A 54 -17.92 10.22 5.58
N HIS A 55 -18.59 9.82 4.50
CA HIS A 55 -19.76 8.92 4.59
C HIS A 55 -19.38 7.43 4.68
N VAL A 56 -18.11 7.11 4.45
CA VAL A 56 -17.57 5.77 4.57
C VAL A 56 -16.39 5.78 5.55
N PRO A 57 -16.16 4.68 6.29
CA PRO A 57 -15.00 4.57 7.16
C PRO A 57 -13.70 4.80 6.39
N ASP A 58 -12.77 5.54 7.01
CA ASP A 58 -11.42 5.73 6.51
C ASP A 58 -10.73 4.37 6.38
N PRO A 59 -10.22 4.01 5.19
CA PRO A 59 -9.40 2.82 5.02
C PRO A 59 -8.21 2.76 5.99
N LEU A 60 -7.72 3.92 6.45
CA LEU A 60 -6.63 4.12 7.41
C LEU A 60 -7.14 4.48 8.82
N ALA A 61 -8.43 4.26 9.14
CA ALA A 61 -8.97 4.53 10.48
C ALA A 61 -8.20 3.82 11.61
N HIS A 62 -7.56 2.71 11.29
CA HIS A 62 -6.72 1.94 12.21
C HIS A 62 -5.38 2.62 12.56
N GLU A 63 -4.92 3.60 11.76
CA GLU A 63 -3.75 4.42 12.11
C GLU A 63 -4.09 5.46 13.20
N TYR A 64 -5.38 5.73 13.44
CA TYR A 64 -5.86 6.82 14.30
C TYR A 64 -6.96 6.37 15.28
N TYR A 65 -6.63 5.44 16.19
CA TYR A 65 -7.58 4.90 17.18
C TYR A 65 -8.31 5.95 18.04
N SER A 66 -7.68 7.09 18.29
CA SER A 66 -8.27 8.19 19.08
C SER A 66 -9.27 9.03 18.30
N PHE A 67 -9.45 8.77 17.00
CA PHE A 67 -10.33 9.53 16.11
C PHE A 67 -11.41 8.62 15.52
N SER A 68 -12.56 9.22 15.23
CA SER A 68 -13.64 8.51 14.56
C SER A 68 -13.17 8.03 13.19
N PRO A 69 -13.49 6.80 12.76
CA PRO A 69 -13.21 6.33 11.40
C PRO A 69 -13.79 7.22 10.29
N PHE A 70 -14.69 8.13 10.61
CA PHE A 70 -15.31 9.05 9.65
C PHE A 70 -14.68 10.46 9.70
N ASN A 71 -13.58 10.65 10.43
CA ASN A 71 -12.99 11.96 10.62
C ASN A 71 -12.37 12.49 9.32
N TYR A 72 -12.58 13.78 9.07
CA TYR A 72 -11.86 14.50 8.03
C TYR A 72 -10.63 15.17 8.65
N VAL A 73 -9.43 14.89 8.11
CA VAL A 73 -8.14 15.51 8.47
C VAL A 73 -7.90 15.71 9.98
N LEU A 74 -8.16 14.67 10.78
CA LEU A 74 -7.96 14.70 12.25
C LEU A 74 -8.70 15.86 12.96
N ASN A 75 -9.85 16.29 12.42
CA ASN A 75 -10.60 17.46 12.88
C ASN A 75 -9.85 18.79 12.78
N ASN A 76 -8.83 18.90 11.91
CA ASN A 76 -8.05 20.12 11.70
C ASN A 76 -8.11 20.65 10.25
N PRO A 77 -9.31 20.92 9.68
CA PRO A 77 -9.48 21.33 8.29
C PRO A 77 -8.99 22.74 7.96
N LEU A 78 -8.59 23.52 8.97
CA LEU A 78 -7.96 24.83 8.78
C LEU A 78 -6.48 24.71 8.40
N ASN A 79 -5.80 23.66 8.89
CA ASN A 79 -4.37 23.48 8.69
C ASN A 79 -4.03 22.26 7.81
N MET A 80 -5.00 21.39 7.53
CA MET A 80 -4.80 20.11 6.84
C MET A 80 -5.84 19.91 5.74
N VAL A 81 -5.40 19.37 4.61
CA VAL A 81 -6.24 18.99 3.47
C VAL A 81 -5.96 17.54 3.13
N ASP A 82 -7.00 16.71 3.04
CA ASP A 82 -6.88 15.34 2.57
C ASP A 82 -6.94 15.38 1.03
N LEU A 83 -5.88 15.03 0.32
CA LEU A 83 -5.80 15.31 -1.12
C LEU A 83 -6.53 14.26 -1.98
N ASP A 84 -6.78 13.05 -1.51
CA ASP A 84 -7.48 11.99 -2.26
C ASP A 84 -8.40 11.12 -1.39
N GLY A 85 -8.64 11.53 -0.14
CA GLY A 85 -9.30 10.70 0.85
C GLY A 85 -8.40 9.59 1.40
N ARG A 86 -7.07 9.67 1.21
CA ARG A 86 -6.04 8.80 1.76
C ARG A 86 -4.74 9.60 1.99
N LYS A 87 -3.79 8.98 2.68
CA LYS A 87 -2.41 9.50 2.76
C LYS A 87 -1.62 8.87 1.60
N GLY A 88 -1.65 9.48 0.41
CA GLY A 88 -0.93 9.00 -0.78
C GLY A 88 0.47 9.60 -0.93
N THR A 89 1.45 8.81 -1.37
CA THR A 89 2.80 9.33 -1.68
C THR A 89 3.28 8.99 -3.09
N SER A 90 3.64 10.03 -3.85
CA SER A 90 4.13 9.84 -5.22
C SER A 90 5.57 9.38 -5.16
N THR A 91 5.93 8.38 -5.97
CA THR A 91 7.29 7.84 -6.04
C THR A 91 7.93 8.27 -7.35
N HIS A 92 9.09 8.91 -7.28
CA HIS A 92 9.79 9.43 -8.45
C HIS A 92 11.12 8.70 -8.65
N THR A 93 11.38 8.32 -9.89
CA THR A 93 12.56 7.56 -10.30
C THR A 93 13.31 8.23 -11.44
N ASP A 94 14.61 7.95 -11.53
CA ASP A 94 15.40 8.25 -12.72
C ASP A 94 15.07 7.30 -13.89
N SER A 95 15.74 7.50 -15.03
CA SER A 95 15.57 6.69 -16.24
C SER A 95 15.92 5.22 -16.06
N THR A 96 16.70 4.88 -15.02
CA THR A 96 17.10 3.52 -14.67
C THR A 96 16.16 2.86 -13.67
N GLY A 97 15.20 3.62 -13.12
CA GLY A 97 14.28 3.16 -12.07
C GLY A 97 14.80 3.35 -10.65
N LYS A 98 15.95 3.99 -10.44
CA LYS A 98 16.42 4.32 -9.08
C LYS A 98 15.45 5.33 -8.47
N VAL A 99 14.97 5.06 -7.26
CA VAL A 99 14.08 5.97 -6.53
C VAL A 99 14.88 7.19 -6.07
N LEU A 100 14.42 8.38 -6.46
CA LEU A 100 15.05 9.66 -6.16
C LEU A 100 14.29 10.44 -5.09
N ALA A 101 12.96 10.35 -5.09
CA ALA A 101 12.11 11.05 -4.15
C ALA A 101 10.79 10.31 -3.93
N VAL A 102 10.22 10.50 -2.74
CA VAL A 102 8.87 10.09 -2.37
C VAL A 102 8.20 11.28 -1.69
N TYR A 103 7.09 11.77 -2.22
CA TYR A 103 6.41 12.96 -1.71
C TYR A 103 5.07 12.61 -1.10
N ASN A 104 4.74 13.17 0.05
CA ASN A 104 3.40 13.04 0.62
C ASN A 104 2.47 14.11 0.02
N ASP A 105 1.92 13.81 -1.15
CA ASP A 105 1.13 14.74 -1.96
C ASP A 105 -0.22 14.18 -2.41
N GLY A 106 -0.69 13.08 -1.80
CA GLY A 106 -1.99 12.47 -2.09
C GLY A 106 -2.07 11.77 -3.44
N ASP A 107 -0.92 11.41 -4.03
CA ASP A 107 -0.84 10.69 -5.29
C ASP A 107 -0.07 9.39 -5.04
N LEU A 108 -0.54 8.24 -5.50
CA LEU A 108 0.21 6.96 -5.39
C LEU A 108 1.02 6.64 -6.65
N GLY A 109 1.08 7.59 -7.59
CA GLY A 109 1.75 7.45 -8.86
C GLY A 109 3.25 7.16 -8.72
N VAL A 110 3.72 6.22 -9.54
CA VAL A 110 5.14 5.97 -9.77
C VAL A 110 5.52 6.63 -11.09
N TYR A 111 6.37 7.66 -11.01
CA TYR A 111 6.79 8.47 -12.14
C TYR A 111 8.25 8.19 -12.52
N LYS A 112 8.47 7.96 -13.81
CA LYS A 112 9.80 7.79 -14.40
C LYS A 112 10.21 9.07 -15.13
N HIS A 113 11.40 9.55 -14.82
CA HIS A 113 11.96 10.77 -15.38
C HIS A 113 13.21 10.45 -16.18
N ASP A 114 13.25 10.89 -17.44
CA ASP A 114 14.39 10.59 -18.32
C ASP A 114 15.55 11.59 -18.16
N ASP A 115 15.29 12.75 -17.56
CA ASP A 115 16.17 13.93 -17.58
C ASP A 115 16.55 14.47 -16.19
N VAL A 116 16.17 13.79 -15.10
CA VAL A 116 16.51 14.19 -13.72
C VAL A 116 17.42 13.17 -13.06
N ARG A 117 18.25 13.61 -12.10
CA ARG A 117 19.19 12.74 -11.38
C ARG A 117 19.06 12.83 -9.86
N THR A 118 18.38 13.85 -9.36
CA THR A 118 18.21 14.11 -7.93
C THR A 118 16.77 14.47 -7.58
N GLY A 119 16.41 14.34 -6.29
CA GLY A 119 15.12 14.81 -5.78
C GLY A 119 14.93 16.32 -5.98
N SER A 120 16.00 17.11 -5.82
CA SER A 120 15.94 18.57 -5.99
C SER A 120 15.59 19.00 -7.43
N ASP A 121 16.02 18.24 -8.44
CA ASP A 121 15.61 18.49 -9.84
C ASP A 121 14.10 18.30 -10.01
N ILE A 122 13.53 17.31 -9.31
CA ILE A 122 12.10 16.99 -9.32
C ILE A 122 11.32 18.07 -8.55
N ASP A 123 11.81 18.51 -7.39
CA ASP A 123 11.20 19.60 -6.62
C ASP A 123 11.02 20.85 -7.47
N ALA A 124 12.09 21.29 -8.15
CA ALA A 124 12.05 22.46 -9.02
C ALA A 124 11.03 22.32 -10.16
N LYS A 125 10.83 21.11 -10.70
CA LYS A 125 9.83 20.85 -11.73
C LYS A 125 8.41 20.83 -11.17
N ARG A 126 8.19 20.20 -10.01
CA ARG A 126 6.88 20.15 -9.33
C ARG A 126 6.41 21.56 -8.98
N GLU A 127 7.29 22.40 -8.45
CA GLU A 127 7.00 23.81 -8.13
C GLU A 127 6.63 24.61 -9.39
N ARG A 128 7.37 24.46 -10.49
CA ARG A 128 7.09 25.18 -11.74
C ARG A 128 5.79 24.75 -12.41
N THR A 129 5.45 23.47 -12.33
CA THR A 129 4.29 22.89 -13.04
C THR A 129 3.04 22.78 -12.17
N ASN A 130 3.17 22.96 -10.86
CA ASN A 130 2.12 22.72 -9.87
C ASN A 130 1.46 21.34 -10.06
N SER A 131 2.27 20.31 -10.32
CA SER A 131 1.85 18.94 -10.60
C SER A 131 2.59 17.95 -9.71
N THR A 132 1.89 16.93 -9.22
CA THR A 132 2.49 15.83 -8.45
C THR A 132 3.51 15.06 -9.28
N SER A 133 3.24 14.85 -10.58
CA SER A 133 4.11 14.10 -11.50
C SER A 133 5.50 14.72 -11.75
N GLY A 134 5.65 16.03 -11.56
CA GLY A 134 6.89 16.77 -11.86
C GLY A 134 7.35 16.62 -13.33
N GLY A 135 6.44 16.34 -14.26
CA GLY A 135 6.76 16.09 -15.67
C GLY A 135 7.24 14.66 -15.99
N GLY A 136 7.20 13.74 -15.02
CA GLY A 136 7.56 12.34 -15.22
C GLY A 136 6.46 11.54 -15.92
N LYS A 137 6.85 10.48 -16.63
CA LYS A 137 5.92 9.53 -17.22
C LYS A 137 5.36 8.61 -16.13
N LYS A 138 4.03 8.55 -15.99
CA LYS A 138 3.38 7.61 -15.07
C LYS A 138 3.60 6.16 -15.53
N MET A 139 4.21 5.35 -14.69
CA MET A 139 4.54 3.94 -14.96
C MET A 139 3.56 2.97 -14.28
N GLY A 140 2.77 3.47 -13.33
CA GLY A 140 1.85 2.72 -12.49
C GLY A 140 1.73 3.39 -11.13
N GLU A 141 1.40 2.61 -10.10
CA GLU A 141 1.13 3.11 -8.74
C GLU A 141 1.74 2.17 -7.70
N THR A 142 2.04 2.69 -6.51
CA THR A 142 2.21 1.87 -5.32
C THR A 142 0.85 1.61 -4.69
N GLU A 143 0.73 0.50 -3.96
CA GLU A 143 -0.50 0.23 -3.20
C GLU A 143 -0.51 0.92 -1.84
N TYR A 144 0.68 1.11 -1.27
CA TYR A 144 0.88 1.75 0.03
C TYR A 144 1.91 2.88 -0.07
N TRP A 145 1.76 3.84 0.82
CA TRP A 145 2.50 5.10 0.82
C TRP A 145 3.96 4.99 1.31
N ASP A 146 4.31 3.92 2.00
CA ASP A 146 5.64 3.72 2.60
C ASP A 146 6.46 2.65 1.86
N GLU A 147 6.04 2.30 0.64
CA GLU A 147 6.61 1.19 -0.09
C GLU A 147 8.12 1.37 -0.33
N PHE A 148 8.52 2.56 -0.78
CA PHE A 148 9.91 2.94 -1.07
C PHE A 148 10.54 3.85 0.00
N VAL A 149 9.99 3.81 1.21
CA VAL A 149 10.52 4.50 2.39
C VAL A 149 10.96 3.45 3.40
N GLU A 150 12.19 3.54 3.88
CA GLU A 150 12.67 2.61 4.89
C GLU A 150 12.06 2.91 6.27
N PRO A 151 11.53 1.90 6.99
CA PRO A 151 11.04 2.07 8.35
C PRO A 151 12.17 2.54 9.27
N ASN A 152 11.81 3.41 10.23
CA ASN A 152 12.69 3.99 11.26
C ASN A 152 13.63 5.11 10.77
N THR A 153 14.24 4.97 9.59
CA THR A 153 15.16 5.99 9.07
C THR A 153 14.44 7.05 8.23
N ASN A 154 13.26 6.72 7.68
CA ASN A 154 12.57 7.50 6.66
C ASN A 154 13.45 7.78 5.43
N GLU A 155 14.49 6.98 5.22
CA GLU A 155 15.35 7.11 4.06
C GLU A 155 14.61 6.64 2.82
N ILE A 156 14.65 7.48 1.79
CA ILE A 156 14.15 7.17 0.46
C ILE A 156 15.22 6.37 -0.26
N LYS A 157 14.90 5.13 -0.62
CA LYS A 157 15.81 4.26 -1.37
C LYS A 157 15.05 3.18 -2.10
N GLY A 158 15.70 2.64 -3.11
CA GLY A 158 15.21 1.51 -3.88
C GLY A 158 15.47 1.68 -5.35
N LYS A 159 15.16 0.61 -6.08
CA LYS A 159 15.22 0.61 -7.54
C LYS A 159 14.12 -0.26 -8.10
N ILE A 160 13.32 0.32 -8.99
CA ILE A 160 12.17 -0.31 -9.62
C ILE A 160 12.60 -0.92 -10.95
N LEU A 161 12.35 -2.22 -11.08
CA LEU A 161 12.48 -2.99 -12.31
C LEU A 161 11.11 -2.98 -13.00
N PHE A 162 10.88 -1.97 -13.84
CA PHE A 162 9.55 -1.64 -14.39
C PHE A 162 8.90 -2.77 -15.21
N ASP A 163 9.72 -3.58 -15.86
CA ASP A 163 9.28 -4.66 -16.76
C ASP A 163 9.25 -6.03 -16.06
N GLU A 164 9.53 -6.08 -14.76
CA GLU A 164 9.58 -7.32 -13.97
C GLU A 164 8.41 -7.43 -12.98
N SER A 165 8.08 -8.67 -12.60
CA SER A 165 7.03 -8.98 -11.63
C SER A 165 7.54 -9.86 -10.49
N TRP A 166 6.98 -9.65 -9.30
CA TRP A 166 7.15 -10.55 -8.17
C TRP A 166 6.39 -11.87 -8.32
N ALA A 167 5.39 -11.94 -9.21
CA ALA A 167 4.48 -13.07 -9.26
C ALA A 167 5.15 -14.43 -9.54
N PRO A 168 6.05 -14.58 -10.54
CA PRO A 168 6.74 -15.86 -10.78
C PRO A 168 7.58 -16.32 -9.57
N ILE A 169 8.28 -15.38 -8.94
CA ILE A 169 9.09 -15.66 -7.75
C ILE A 169 8.21 -16.11 -6.58
N ILE A 170 7.11 -15.40 -6.31
CA ILE A 170 6.17 -15.76 -5.25
C ILE A 170 5.57 -17.14 -5.52
N VAL A 171 5.16 -17.41 -6.76
CA VAL A 171 4.61 -18.71 -7.19
C VAL A 171 5.60 -19.84 -6.95
N SER A 172 6.85 -19.68 -7.40
CA SER A 172 7.90 -20.68 -7.25
C SER A 172 8.20 -20.98 -5.77
N TYR A 173 8.40 -19.95 -4.95
CA TYR A 173 8.68 -20.13 -3.52
C TYR A 173 7.47 -20.69 -2.76
N HIS A 174 6.26 -20.33 -3.17
CA HIS A 174 5.05 -20.88 -2.55
C HIS A 174 4.85 -22.35 -2.90
N GLN A 175 5.11 -22.75 -4.15
CA GLN A 175 5.09 -24.16 -4.56
C GLN A 175 6.08 -25.00 -3.75
N ASP A 176 7.30 -24.50 -3.55
CA ASP A 176 8.29 -25.13 -2.68
C ASP A 176 7.79 -25.24 -1.23
N ALA A 177 7.10 -24.21 -0.73
CA ALA A 177 6.57 -24.22 0.64
C ALA A 177 5.48 -25.27 0.90
N LEU A 178 4.79 -25.76 -0.13
CA LEU A 178 3.72 -26.76 0.03
C LEU A 178 4.22 -28.11 0.57
N GLN A 179 5.53 -28.38 0.49
CA GLN A 179 6.11 -29.62 1.02
C GLN A 179 6.41 -29.58 2.53
N TYR A 180 6.23 -28.41 3.17
CA TYR A 180 6.61 -28.17 4.56
C TYR A 180 5.41 -27.76 5.42
N ASP A 181 5.50 -28.05 6.73
CA ASP A 181 4.57 -27.52 7.71
C ASP A 181 4.89 -26.06 8.07
N LEU A 182 3.93 -25.36 8.68
CA LEU A 182 4.07 -23.96 9.05
C LEU A 182 5.19 -23.71 10.07
N TYR A 183 5.54 -24.71 10.89
CA TYR A 183 6.68 -24.60 11.79
C TYR A 183 7.99 -24.52 11.03
N THR A 184 8.18 -25.43 10.07
CA THR A 184 9.36 -25.48 9.20
C THR A 184 9.45 -24.22 8.34
N ILE A 185 8.34 -23.81 7.73
CA ILE A 185 8.25 -22.55 6.97
C ILE A 185 8.66 -21.37 7.85
N ALA A 186 8.18 -21.29 9.10
CA ALA A 186 8.57 -20.21 10.03
C ALA A 186 10.07 -20.22 10.35
N GLN A 187 10.72 -21.39 10.44
CA GLN A 187 12.18 -21.45 10.59
C GLN A 187 12.92 -21.00 9.33
N MET A 188 12.42 -21.36 8.14
CA MET A 188 12.99 -21.00 6.84
C MET A 188 12.78 -19.53 6.48
N SER A 189 11.78 -18.87 7.09
CA SER A 189 11.51 -17.43 6.91
C SER A 189 12.32 -16.53 7.85
N LYS A 190 13.14 -17.09 8.75
CA LYS A 190 14.04 -16.30 9.61
C LYS A 190 15.07 -15.50 8.80
N PRO A 191 15.66 -14.43 9.35
CA PRO A 191 16.64 -13.63 8.63
C PRO A 191 17.79 -14.47 8.05
N ARG A 192 18.12 -14.22 6.77
CA ARG A 192 19.15 -14.91 5.98
C ARG A 192 18.91 -16.40 5.75
N LYS A 193 17.68 -16.87 5.89
CA LYS A 193 17.25 -18.24 5.56
C LYS A 193 16.56 -18.28 4.19
N ASP A 194 16.14 -19.47 3.81
CA ASP A 194 15.72 -19.76 2.43
C ASP A 194 14.53 -18.95 1.97
N TYR A 195 13.59 -18.57 2.84
CA TYR A 195 12.43 -17.76 2.46
C TYR A 195 12.61 -16.26 2.73
N ASP A 196 13.81 -15.85 3.15
CA ASP A 196 14.18 -14.45 3.21
C ASP A 196 14.56 -13.91 1.82
N ILE A 197 13.57 -13.80 0.93
CA ILE A 197 13.78 -13.48 -0.49
C ILE A 197 14.49 -12.14 -0.73
N LYS A 198 14.34 -11.20 0.22
CA LYS A 198 14.88 -9.84 0.14
C LYS A 198 16.40 -9.76 0.28
N VAL A 199 17.07 -10.83 0.76
CA VAL A 199 18.53 -10.86 0.89
C VAL A 199 19.23 -11.65 -0.22
N LYS A 200 18.47 -12.30 -1.11
CA LYS A 200 19.02 -13.13 -2.19
C LYS A 200 19.29 -12.25 -3.40
N GLU A 201 20.55 -12.08 -3.79
CA GLU A 201 20.96 -11.18 -4.88
C GLU A 201 20.26 -11.47 -6.22
N HIS A 202 20.09 -12.75 -6.58
CA HIS A 202 19.39 -13.14 -7.81
C HIS A 202 17.87 -12.84 -7.77
N VAL A 203 17.29 -12.71 -6.56
CA VAL A 203 15.87 -12.37 -6.38
C VAL A 203 15.70 -10.87 -6.18
N ALA A 204 16.56 -10.23 -5.40
CA ALA A 204 16.46 -8.84 -4.99
C ALA A 204 17.85 -8.17 -5.14
N PRO A 205 18.29 -7.87 -6.38
CA PRO A 205 19.65 -7.39 -6.66
C PRO A 205 19.96 -6.02 -6.01
N TYR A 206 18.94 -5.26 -5.64
CA TYR A 206 19.07 -3.98 -4.94
C TYR A 206 18.63 -4.09 -3.47
N GLY A 207 18.67 -5.30 -2.91
CA GLY A 207 18.29 -5.60 -1.53
C GLY A 207 16.78 -5.47 -1.28
N PRO A 208 16.37 -5.23 -0.01
CA PRO A 208 14.96 -5.20 0.39
C PRO A 208 14.08 -4.21 -0.37
N MET A 209 14.69 -3.17 -0.94
CA MET A 209 14.02 -2.08 -1.65
C MET A 209 14.07 -2.26 -3.18
N THR A 210 14.41 -3.46 -3.66
CA THR A 210 14.17 -3.85 -5.06
C THR A 210 12.67 -3.80 -5.33
N GLY A 211 12.22 -3.02 -6.30
CA GLY A 211 10.81 -2.85 -6.67
C GLY A 211 10.44 -3.64 -7.93
N ARG A 212 9.29 -4.31 -7.94
CA ARG A 212 8.68 -4.96 -9.11
C ARG A 212 7.16 -4.89 -9.00
N LYS A 213 6.44 -5.26 -10.07
CA LYS A 213 4.97 -5.35 -10.01
C LYS A 213 4.50 -6.56 -9.21
N LEU A 214 3.59 -6.32 -8.27
CA LEU A 214 2.83 -7.31 -7.51
C LEU A 214 1.35 -6.92 -7.56
N LEU A 215 0.49 -7.80 -8.10
CA LEU A 215 -0.95 -7.56 -8.25
C LEU A 215 -1.30 -6.21 -8.93
N GLY A 216 -0.48 -5.78 -9.89
CA GLY A 216 -0.68 -4.54 -10.64
C GLY A 216 -0.02 -3.30 -10.04
N TYR A 217 0.44 -3.37 -8.78
CA TYR A 217 1.10 -2.26 -8.07
C TYR A 217 2.60 -2.50 -7.94
N TYR A 218 3.40 -1.43 -7.87
CA TYR A 218 4.81 -1.56 -7.53
C TYR A 218 4.96 -1.85 -6.03
N ALA A 219 5.72 -2.90 -5.73
CA ALA A 219 6.02 -3.33 -4.38
C ALA A 219 7.50 -3.72 -4.27
N THR A 220 8.06 -3.55 -3.08
CA THR A 220 9.43 -3.90 -2.74
C THR A 220 9.59 -5.40 -2.47
N ALA A 221 10.82 -5.91 -2.51
CA ALA A 221 11.15 -7.27 -2.13
C ALA A 221 10.75 -7.58 -0.67
N ARG A 222 10.85 -6.57 0.20
CA ARG A 222 10.33 -6.61 1.57
C ARG A 222 8.82 -6.89 1.59
N SER A 223 8.03 -6.10 0.85
CA SER A 223 6.57 -6.30 0.73
C SER A 223 6.23 -7.65 0.12
N ALA A 224 6.95 -8.05 -0.92
CA ALA A 224 6.76 -9.34 -1.59
C ALA A 224 7.04 -10.52 -0.65
N GLY A 225 8.04 -10.41 0.23
CA GLY A 225 8.33 -11.43 1.25
C GLY A 225 7.22 -11.56 2.29
N ASN A 226 6.69 -10.42 2.77
CA ASN A 226 5.56 -10.41 3.70
C ASN A 226 4.28 -10.95 3.04
N PHE A 227 4.06 -10.62 1.78
CA PHE A 227 2.97 -11.20 0.99
C PHE A 227 3.12 -12.72 0.84
N LEU A 228 4.31 -13.20 0.47
CA LEU A 228 4.61 -14.63 0.37
C LEU A 228 4.38 -15.36 1.71
N ALA A 229 4.77 -14.76 2.83
CA ALA A 229 4.51 -15.32 4.16
C ALA A 229 3.01 -15.56 4.39
N GLY A 230 2.17 -14.55 4.15
CA GLY A 230 0.71 -14.68 4.26
C GLY A 230 0.14 -15.73 3.31
N PHE A 231 0.68 -15.83 2.10
CA PHE A 231 0.25 -16.83 1.14
C PHE A 231 0.56 -18.26 1.59
N ASN A 232 1.80 -18.51 2.02
CA ASN A 232 2.23 -19.76 2.63
C ASN A 232 1.41 -20.08 3.88
N GLY A 233 1.07 -19.06 4.68
CA GLY A 233 0.22 -19.19 5.85
C GLY A 233 -1.15 -19.78 5.56
N ARG A 234 -1.77 -19.39 4.43
CA ARG A 234 -3.12 -19.82 4.07
C ARG A 234 -3.19 -21.29 3.65
N THR A 235 -2.19 -21.78 2.93
CA THR A 235 -2.18 -23.16 2.41
C THR A 235 -1.45 -24.12 3.35
N GLY A 236 -0.58 -23.60 4.22
CA GLY A 236 0.19 -24.40 5.14
C GLY A 236 -0.67 -25.07 6.22
N THR A 237 -0.08 -26.09 6.84
CA THR A 237 -0.67 -26.79 7.98
C THR A 237 0.26 -26.71 9.18
N LEU A 238 -0.31 -26.69 10.38
CA LEU A 238 0.43 -26.86 11.63
C LEU A 238 -0.11 -28.11 12.33
N TYR A 239 0.77 -29.05 12.65
CA TYR A 239 0.39 -30.39 13.15
C TYR A 239 -0.61 -31.12 12.23
N GLY A 240 -0.49 -30.93 10.91
CA GLY A 240 -1.36 -31.58 9.92
C GLY A 240 -2.75 -30.96 9.76
N ALA A 241 -3.06 -29.86 10.46
CA ALA A 241 -4.33 -29.14 10.33
C ALA A 241 -4.12 -27.72 9.78
N HIS A 242 -5.07 -27.25 8.97
CA HIS A 242 -5.12 -25.84 8.59
C HIS A 242 -5.52 -24.98 9.79
N ILE A 243 -4.97 -23.76 9.83
CA ILE A 243 -5.23 -22.81 10.91
C ILE A 243 -5.97 -21.58 10.39
N SER A 244 -6.65 -20.88 11.30
CA SER A 244 -7.31 -19.61 10.96
C SER A 244 -6.29 -18.50 10.68
N TYR A 245 -6.72 -17.47 9.95
CA TYR A 245 -5.92 -16.26 9.73
C TYR A 245 -5.48 -15.62 11.05
N GLU A 246 -6.38 -15.55 12.04
CA GLU A 246 -6.07 -14.95 13.35
C GLU A 246 -4.99 -15.76 14.08
N THR A 247 -5.11 -17.08 14.08
CA THR A 247 -4.09 -17.98 14.65
C THR A 247 -2.75 -17.79 13.95
N TYR A 248 -2.75 -17.69 12.61
CA TYR A 248 -1.54 -17.44 11.83
C TYR A 248 -0.89 -16.09 12.20
N MET A 249 -1.68 -15.02 12.31
CA MET A 249 -1.16 -13.71 12.70
C MET A 249 -0.57 -13.70 14.11
N LYS A 250 -1.16 -14.42 15.07
CA LYS A 250 -0.59 -14.59 16.42
C LYS A 250 0.75 -15.34 16.38
N LEU A 251 0.88 -16.35 15.51
CA LEU A 251 2.13 -17.08 15.30
C LEU A 251 3.20 -16.20 14.64
N ALA A 252 2.83 -15.41 13.62
CA ALA A 252 3.71 -14.45 12.96
C ALA A 252 4.19 -13.39 13.96
N GLY A 253 3.29 -12.76 14.71
CA GLY A 253 3.64 -11.80 15.75
C GLY A 253 4.58 -12.38 16.81
N ALA A 254 4.34 -13.61 17.26
CA ALA A 254 5.26 -14.32 18.16
C ALA A 254 6.66 -14.52 17.54
N LEU A 255 6.75 -14.75 16.22
CA LEU A 255 8.02 -14.86 15.49
C LEU A 255 8.73 -13.52 15.43
N ASN A 256 8.02 -12.43 15.13
CA ASN A 256 8.58 -11.08 15.07
C ASN A 256 9.16 -10.63 16.41
N VAL A 257 8.44 -10.87 17.52
CA VAL A 257 8.95 -10.57 18.87
C VAL A 257 9.96 -11.60 19.40
N LYS A 258 10.43 -12.52 18.54
CA LYS A 258 11.42 -13.58 18.85
C LYS A 258 10.99 -14.54 19.96
N GLN A 259 9.69 -14.71 20.17
CA GLN A 259 9.12 -15.64 21.14
C GLN A 259 8.57 -16.93 20.50
N TYR A 260 8.68 -17.09 19.18
CA TYR A 260 8.21 -18.29 18.48
C TYR A 260 9.04 -19.53 18.82
N ASN A 261 8.37 -20.53 19.40
CA ASN A 261 8.87 -21.87 19.67
C ASN A 261 7.68 -22.84 19.78
N MET A 262 7.93 -24.14 19.83
CA MET A 262 6.87 -25.16 19.89
C MET A 262 5.93 -24.97 21.08
N ARG A 263 6.44 -24.59 22.25
CA ARG A 263 5.62 -24.36 23.45
C ARG A 263 4.67 -23.17 23.27
N ASN A 264 5.17 -22.06 22.72
CA ASN A 264 4.36 -20.88 22.48
C ASN A 264 3.38 -21.08 21.31
N ALA A 265 3.76 -21.83 20.28
CA ALA A 265 2.84 -22.25 19.22
C ALA A 265 1.67 -23.09 19.77
N SER A 266 1.95 -24.05 20.66
CA SER A 266 0.89 -24.81 21.34
C SER A 266 -0.01 -23.92 22.21
N LYS A 267 0.56 -22.94 22.93
CA LYS A 267 -0.23 -21.99 23.72
C LYS A 267 -1.16 -21.13 22.86
N ILE A 268 -0.68 -20.66 21.71
CA ILE A 268 -1.50 -19.92 20.74
C ILE A 268 -2.66 -20.81 20.24
N LEU A 269 -2.37 -22.08 19.91
CA LEU A 269 -3.39 -23.01 19.41
C LEU A 269 -4.46 -23.35 20.45
N ILE A 270 -4.06 -23.63 21.68
CA ILE A 270 -4.97 -24.16 22.72
C ILE A 270 -5.65 -23.02 23.48
N PHE A 271 -4.93 -21.95 23.78
CA PHE A 271 -5.38 -20.88 24.67
C PHE A 271 -5.53 -19.52 23.97
N GLY A 272 -5.23 -19.43 22.67
CA GLY A 272 -5.36 -18.18 21.92
C GLY A 272 -4.40 -17.08 22.36
N THR A 273 -3.29 -17.42 23.04
CA THR A 273 -2.27 -16.47 23.54
C THR A 273 -1.80 -15.54 22.42
N GLU A 274 -1.57 -14.27 22.74
CA GLU A 274 -1.13 -13.24 21.80
C GLU A 274 0.11 -12.50 22.31
N PHE A 275 0.92 -11.97 21.39
CA PHE A 275 2.21 -11.34 21.68
C PHE A 275 2.22 -9.85 21.27
N GLY A 276 1.06 -9.21 21.33
CA GLY A 276 0.82 -7.82 21.01
C GLY A 276 -0.68 -7.58 20.79
N PRO A 277 -1.11 -6.32 20.64
CA PRO A 277 -2.51 -6.02 20.40
C PRO A 277 -2.93 -6.46 19.00
N ALA A 278 -4.22 -6.79 18.86
CA ALA A 278 -4.86 -6.89 17.55
C ALA A 278 -4.72 -5.57 16.77
N PRO A 279 -4.70 -5.59 15.42
CA PRO A 279 -4.87 -6.76 14.56
C PRO A 279 -3.55 -7.48 14.18
N TRP A 280 -2.40 -6.98 14.63
CA TRP A 280 -1.08 -7.46 14.16
C TRP A 280 -0.35 -8.35 15.16
N TYR A 281 -0.82 -8.41 16.42
CA TYR A 281 -0.40 -9.38 17.44
C TYR A 281 1.12 -9.45 17.71
N GLY A 282 1.82 -8.35 17.45
CA GLY A 282 3.28 -8.24 17.59
C GLY A 282 4.03 -7.97 16.28
N GLU A 283 3.37 -8.10 15.12
CA GLU A 283 3.88 -7.60 13.84
C GLU A 283 3.76 -6.08 13.74
N ASP A 284 4.64 -5.45 12.95
CA ASP A 284 4.44 -4.07 12.53
C ASP A 284 3.31 -3.97 11.50
N GLU A 285 2.65 -2.82 11.44
CA GLU A 285 1.48 -2.61 10.58
C GLU A 285 1.78 -2.83 9.09
N TYR A 286 2.95 -2.39 8.64
CA TYR A 286 3.40 -2.57 7.26
C TYR A 286 3.50 -4.06 6.91
N SER A 287 4.12 -4.85 7.77
CA SER A 287 4.23 -6.30 7.59
C SER A 287 2.87 -6.98 7.67
N GLY A 288 2.06 -6.60 8.66
CA GLY A 288 0.73 -7.16 8.88
C GLY A 288 -0.21 -6.97 7.69
N ARG A 289 -0.29 -5.78 7.09
CA ARG A 289 -1.17 -5.56 5.94
C ARG A 289 -0.75 -6.33 4.70
N ARG A 290 0.57 -6.47 4.44
CA ARG A 290 1.08 -7.28 3.33
C ARG A 290 0.86 -8.76 3.55
N ILE A 291 1.02 -9.26 4.78
CA ILE A 291 0.67 -10.63 5.16
C ILE A 291 -0.83 -10.88 4.92
N LYS A 292 -1.70 -9.98 5.38
CA LYS A 292 -3.15 -10.07 5.15
C LYS A 292 -3.49 -10.14 3.66
N GLN A 293 -2.84 -9.29 2.86
CA GLN A 293 -3.02 -9.29 1.42
C GLN A 293 -2.53 -10.60 0.78
N GLY A 294 -1.40 -11.14 1.23
CA GLY A 294 -0.89 -12.44 0.81
C GLY A 294 -1.84 -13.58 1.12
N TRP A 295 -2.39 -13.59 2.33
CA TRP A 295 -3.39 -14.57 2.76
C TRP A 295 -4.61 -14.53 1.83
N TRP A 296 -5.24 -13.39 1.62
CA TRP A 296 -6.48 -13.33 0.84
C TRP A 296 -6.27 -13.31 -0.68
N GLY A 297 -5.20 -12.67 -1.13
CA GLY A 297 -4.89 -12.36 -2.52
C GLY A 297 -3.86 -13.27 -3.20
N GLY A 298 -3.16 -14.14 -2.47
CA GLY A 298 -2.16 -15.05 -3.07
C GLY A 298 -2.71 -15.91 -4.20
N VAL A 299 -3.95 -16.39 -4.06
CA VAL A 299 -4.65 -17.17 -5.12
C VAL A 299 -4.77 -16.37 -6.43
N ASN A 300 -4.90 -15.04 -6.36
CA ASN A 300 -4.95 -14.19 -7.56
C ASN A 300 -3.58 -14.12 -8.26
N VAL A 301 -2.48 -14.17 -7.50
CA VAL A 301 -1.12 -14.26 -8.07
C VAL A 301 -0.94 -15.57 -8.82
N TYR A 302 -1.40 -16.69 -8.26
CA TYR A 302 -1.39 -17.99 -8.95
C TYR A 302 -2.18 -17.95 -10.27
N ARG A 303 -3.37 -17.35 -10.27
CA ARG A 303 -4.22 -17.26 -11.46
C ARG A 303 -3.61 -16.42 -12.58
N GLN A 304 -2.76 -15.44 -12.26
CA GLN A 304 -2.10 -14.58 -13.25
C GLN A 304 -0.92 -15.27 -13.94
N ASN A 305 -0.39 -16.38 -13.38
CA ASN A 305 0.77 -17.09 -13.94
C ASN A 305 0.54 -18.62 -13.95
N PRO A 306 -0.44 -19.11 -14.74
CA PRO A 306 -0.76 -20.54 -14.77
C PRO A 306 0.31 -21.39 -15.46
N ASP A 307 1.15 -20.83 -16.33
CA ASP A 307 2.09 -21.60 -17.16
C ASP A 307 3.34 -22.11 -16.41
N GLU A 308 3.63 -21.59 -15.21
CA GLU A 308 4.65 -22.16 -14.31
C GLU A 308 4.13 -23.37 -13.51
N ILE A 309 2.84 -23.72 -13.62
CA ILE A 309 2.21 -24.85 -12.91
C ILE A 309 2.62 -26.21 -13.52
N LEU A 310 3.19 -26.24 -14.74
CA LEU A 310 3.46 -27.49 -15.46
C LEU A 310 4.94 -27.90 -15.58
N LYS A 311 5.88 -27.19 -14.93
CA LYS A 311 7.32 -27.49 -15.09
C LYS A 311 8.02 -28.18 -13.93
N VAL A 312 7.29 -28.63 -12.90
CA VAL A 312 7.86 -29.49 -11.86
C VAL A 312 6.96 -30.71 -11.68
N ARG A 313 7.22 -31.75 -12.47
CA ARG A 313 6.86 -33.14 -12.20
C ARG A 313 8.13 -33.96 -12.19
#